data_AF-A0A0N5D8P3-F1
#
_entry.id   AF-A0A0N5D8P3-F1
#
_cell.length_a   1.000
_cell.length_b   1.000
_cell.length_c   1.000
_cell.angle_alpha   90.00
_cell.angle_beta   90.00
_cell.angle_gamma   90.00
#
_symmetry.space_group_name_H-M   'P 1'
#
loop_
_entity.id
_entity.type
_entity.pdbx_description
1 polymer ?
#
loop_
_entity_poly.entity_id
_entity_poly.type
_entity_poly.pdbx_seq_one_letter_code
_entity_poly.pdbx_strand_id
1 'polypeptide(L)'
;MVRAMDGYNKIVFPHCNCDSYKNGDIILATDFSKLTVQACDYEGKTQDDVLIFDWSDILTYEIVDNGAAFTFKYSRPGKKSKTVKFNTQFAVYMNFCFSRILEEHRRHSEVNFTKNKD
;
A
#
# COMPACT_ATOMS: atom_id res chain seq x y z
N MET A 1 22.18 10.38 11.19
CA MET A 1 21.38 9.14 11.28
C MET A 1 20.06 9.34 10.51
N VAL A 2 20.13 9.52 9.18
CA VAL A 2 18.95 9.87 8.34
C VAL A 2 18.03 8.65 8.14
N ARG A 3 18.60 7.44 8.16
CA ARG A 3 17.88 6.18 7.96
C ARG A 3 16.86 5.85 9.05
N ALA A 4 16.92 6.52 10.21
CA ALA A 4 16.02 6.31 11.33
C ALA A 4 14.92 7.40 11.42
N MET A 5 14.92 8.39 10.52
CA MET A 5 13.92 9.44 10.51
C MET A 5 12.63 8.95 9.86
N ASP A 6 11.48 9.37 10.41
CA ASP A 6 10.19 9.10 9.79
C ASP A 6 10.14 9.72 8.38
N GLY A 7 9.48 9.01 7.47
CA GLY A 7 9.42 9.37 6.05
C GLY A 7 10.63 8.93 5.20
N TYR A 8 11.75 8.52 5.81
CA TYR A 8 12.85 7.95 5.03
C TYR A 8 12.42 6.64 4.36
N ASN A 9 12.67 6.52 3.05
CA ASN A 9 12.28 5.35 2.24
C ASN A 9 10.76 5.04 2.25
N LYS A 10 9.95 6.09 2.38
CA LYS A 10 8.48 6.02 2.34
C LYS A 10 7.97 6.87 1.18
N ILE A 11 7.14 6.29 0.33
CA ILE A 11 6.44 7.01 -0.75
C ILE A 11 5.05 7.34 -0.25
N VAL A 12 4.68 8.62 -0.28
CA VAL A 12 3.35 9.11 0.08
C VAL A 12 2.68 9.65 -1.18
N PHE A 13 1.52 9.11 -1.53
CA PHE A 13 0.76 9.54 -2.69
C PHE A 13 -0.16 10.72 -2.35
N PRO A 14 -0.52 11.56 -3.33
CA PRO A 14 -1.59 12.55 -3.15
C PRO A 14 -2.88 11.89 -2.68
N HIS A 15 -3.66 12.60 -1.87
CA HIS A 15 -4.96 12.11 -1.43
C HIS A 15 -5.87 11.85 -2.62
N CYS A 16 -6.71 10.83 -2.50
CA CYS A 16 -7.64 10.46 -3.55
C CYS A 16 -8.88 9.78 -2.99
N ASN A 17 -9.92 9.75 -3.82
CA ASN A 17 -11.19 9.13 -3.47
C ASN A 17 -11.06 7.60 -3.41
N CYS A 18 -11.72 7.00 -2.42
CA CYS A 18 -11.76 5.56 -2.22
C CYS A 18 -13.18 5.02 -2.05
N ASP A 19 -13.47 3.91 -2.71
CA ASP A 19 -14.79 3.25 -2.64
C ASP A 19 -15.18 2.79 -1.23
N SER A 20 -14.18 2.44 -0.43
CA SER A 20 -14.34 1.88 0.90
C SER A 20 -14.52 2.95 1.98
N TYR A 21 -14.23 4.23 1.67
CA TYR A 21 -14.31 5.34 2.61
C TYR A 21 -15.26 6.42 2.08
N LYS A 22 -16.36 6.67 2.80
CA LYS A 22 -17.44 7.55 2.32
C LYS A 22 -17.32 9.02 2.77
N ASN A 23 -16.45 9.31 3.75
CA ASN A 23 -16.46 10.58 4.47
C ASN A 23 -15.21 11.45 4.18
N GLY A 24 -14.67 11.36 2.97
CA GLY A 24 -13.50 12.13 2.56
C GLY A 24 -12.63 11.37 1.58
N ASP A 25 -11.35 11.73 1.57
CA ASP A 25 -10.33 11.08 0.76
C ASP A 25 -9.43 10.21 1.64
N ILE A 26 -8.52 9.49 0.99
CA ILE A 26 -7.49 8.72 1.66
C ILE A 26 -6.12 9.02 1.06
N ILE A 27 -5.11 8.89 1.90
CA ILE A 27 -3.70 8.97 1.53
C ILE A 27 -3.13 7.56 1.62
N LEU A 28 -2.61 7.07 0.49
CA LEU A 28 -1.82 5.85 0.45
C LEU A 28 -0.37 6.21 0.74
N ALA A 29 0.27 5.46 1.62
CA ALA A 29 1.71 5.50 1.81
C ALA A 29 2.27 4.10 1.81
N THR A 30 3.40 3.94 1.14
CA THR A 30 4.07 2.65 0.97
C THR A 30 5.52 2.76 1.39
N ASP A 31 5.97 1.83 2.22
CA ASP A 31 7.36 1.65 2.58
C ASP A 31 7.69 0.15 2.49
N PHE A 32 8.97 -0.20 2.64
CA PHE A 32 9.38 -1.59 2.52
C PHE A 32 8.77 -2.49 3.60
N SER A 33 8.44 -1.97 4.78
CA SER A 33 7.93 -2.77 5.90
C SER A 33 6.42 -2.98 5.82
N LYS A 34 5.65 -1.95 5.44
CA LYS A 34 4.20 -1.93 5.52
C LYS A 34 3.55 -1.05 4.46
N LEU A 35 2.27 -1.30 4.25
CA LEU A 35 1.36 -0.44 3.51
C LEU A 35 0.47 0.32 4.49
N THR A 36 0.34 1.63 4.32
CA THR A 36 -0.52 2.48 5.16
C THR A 36 -1.57 3.17 4.31
N VAL A 37 -2.82 3.11 4.75
CA VAL A 37 -3.95 3.86 4.21
C VAL A 37 -4.51 4.74 5.32
N GLN A 38 -4.43 6.05 5.17
CA GLN A 38 -4.89 7.01 6.17
C GLN A 38 -6.02 7.85 5.60
N ALA A 39 -7.12 7.98 6.34
CA ALA A 39 -8.20 8.88 5.95
C ALA A 39 -7.76 10.35 6.09
N CYS A 40 -8.26 11.18 5.20
CA CYS A 40 -8.11 12.62 5.26
C CYS A 40 -9.41 13.32 4.84
N ASP A 41 -9.55 14.58 5.21
CA ASP A 41 -10.61 15.41 4.63
C ASP A 41 -10.27 15.85 3.19
N TYR A 42 -11.18 16.60 2.58
CA TYR A 42 -11.04 17.09 1.20
C TYR A 42 -9.92 18.14 1.03
N GLU A 43 -9.40 18.69 2.13
CA GLU A 43 -8.24 19.59 2.12
C GLU A 43 -6.91 18.83 2.37
N GLY A 44 -6.98 17.50 2.49
CA GLY A 44 -5.82 16.65 2.73
C GLY A 44 -5.37 16.61 4.19
N LYS A 45 -6.16 17.14 5.13
CA LYS A 45 -5.85 17.05 6.56
C LYS A 45 -6.13 15.64 7.05
N THR A 46 -5.08 15.00 7.54
CA THR A 46 -5.09 13.63 8.06
C THR A 46 -6.04 13.48 9.25
N GLN A 47 -6.76 12.37 9.27
CA GLN A 47 -7.62 11.93 10.38
C GLN A 47 -6.97 10.76 11.13
N ASP A 48 -7.53 10.41 12.30
CA ASP A 48 -7.03 9.33 13.17
C ASP A 48 -7.30 7.92 12.59
N ASP A 49 -8.17 7.82 11.59
CA ASP A 49 -8.49 6.56 10.91
C ASP A 49 -7.32 6.11 10.02
N VAL A 50 -6.46 5.24 10.58
CA VAL A 50 -5.30 4.66 9.89
C VAL A 50 -5.41 3.15 9.81
N LEU A 51 -5.31 2.61 8.59
CA LEU A 51 -5.18 1.18 8.33
C LEU A 51 -3.74 0.86 7.93
N ILE A 52 -3.14 -0.07 8.67
CA ILE A 52 -1.81 -0.61 8.37
C ILE A 52 -1.99 -2.06 7.91
N PHE A 53 -1.23 -2.45 6.89
CA PHE A 53 -1.19 -3.79 6.34
C PHE A 53 0.24 -4.27 6.21
N ASP A 54 0.47 -5.54 6.52
CA ASP A 54 1.69 -6.21 6.14
C ASP A 54 1.64 -6.58 4.65
N TRP A 55 2.78 -6.61 3.98
CA TRP A 55 2.83 -7.00 2.56
C TRP A 55 2.33 -8.43 2.32
N SER A 56 2.43 -9.30 3.32
CA SER A 56 1.87 -10.66 3.29
C SER A 56 0.34 -10.71 3.29
N ASP A 57 -0.33 -9.64 3.72
CA ASP A 57 -1.80 -9.58 3.74
C ASP A 57 -2.37 -9.24 2.35
N ILE A 58 -1.54 -8.70 1.46
CA ILE A 58 -1.91 -8.29 0.11
C ILE A 58 -1.95 -9.52 -0.80
N LEU A 59 -3.13 -9.82 -1.34
CA LEU A 59 -3.37 -10.99 -2.17
C LEU A 59 -3.15 -10.70 -3.66
N THR A 60 -3.77 -9.63 -4.16
CA THR A 60 -3.71 -9.21 -5.56
C THR A 60 -3.75 -7.70 -5.65
N TYR A 61 -3.17 -7.13 -6.69
CA TYR A 61 -3.26 -5.71 -7.03
C TYR A 61 -3.28 -5.54 -8.54
N GLU A 62 -4.00 -4.53 -9.03
CA GLU A 62 -4.17 -4.30 -10.46
C GLU A 62 -4.51 -2.83 -10.77
N ILE A 63 -4.23 -2.44 -12.00
CA ILE A 63 -4.69 -1.17 -12.56
C ILE A 63 -6.02 -1.46 -13.26
N VAL A 64 -7.05 -0.68 -12.95
CA VAL A 64 -8.39 -0.81 -13.54
C VAL A 64 -8.81 0.50 -14.22
N ASP A 65 -9.99 0.49 -14.85
CA ASP A 65 -10.59 1.64 -15.52
C ASP A 65 -9.64 2.32 -16.51
N ASN A 66 -8.95 1.51 -17.33
CA ASN A 66 -7.97 1.97 -18.33
C ASN A 66 -6.87 2.88 -17.76
N GLY A 67 -6.45 2.66 -16.51
CA GLY A 67 -5.38 3.44 -15.88
C GLY A 67 -5.88 4.54 -14.94
N ALA A 68 -7.20 4.73 -14.81
CA ALA A 68 -7.77 5.77 -13.96
C ALA A 68 -7.91 5.35 -12.48
N ALA A 69 -7.75 4.06 -12.18
CA ALA A 69 -7.86 3.57 -10.82
C ALA A 69 -6.90 2.42 -10.52
N PHE A 70 -6.55 2.30 -9.25
CA PHE A 70 -5.73 1.22 -8.71
C PHE A 70 -6.56 0.43 -7.70
N THR A 71 -6.47 -0.89 -7.73
CA THR A 71 -7.11 -1.74 -6.72
C THR A 71 -6.09 -2.65 -6.07
N PHE A 72 -6.32 -2.96 -4.80
CA PHE A 72 -5.69 -4.10 -4.17
C PHE A 72 -6.69 -4.86 -3.31
N LYS A 73 -6.49 -6.17 -3.24
CA LYS A 73 -7.23 -7.09 -2.41
C LYS A 73 -6.36 -7.56 -1.26
N TYR A 74 -6.90 -7.52 -0.05
CA TYR A 74 -6.20 -7.97 1.14
C TYR A 74 -7.05 -8.96 1.94
N SER A 75 -6.39 -9.77 2.78
CA SER A 75 -7.02 -10.65 3.75
C SER A 75 -6.52 -10.32 5.15
N ARG A 76 -7.36 -10.54 6.16
CA ARG A 76 -6.95 -10.52 7.56
C ARG A 76 -7.35 -11.83 8.22
N PRO A 77 -6.58 -12.35 9.19
CA PRO A 77 -6.92 -13.59 9.89
C PRO A 77 -8.37 -13.57 10.41
N GLY A 78 -9.16 -14.58 10.03
CA GLY A 78 -10.55 -14.72 10.45
C GLY A 78 -11.56 -13.74 9.80
N LYS A 79 -11.16 -12.94 8.82
CA LYS A 79 -12.06 -12.03 8.07
C LYS A 79 -12.09 -12.38 6.59
N LYS A 80 -13.24 -12.11 5.94
CA LYS A 80 -13.34 -12.20 4.48
C LYS A 80 -12.38 -11.19 3.83
N SER A 81 -11.74 -11.60 2.75
CA SER A 81 -10.91 -10.71 1.94
C SER A 81 -11.72 -9.52 1.43
N LYS A 82 -11.10 -8.33 1.41
CA LYS A 82 -11.72 -7.09 0.91
C LYS A 82 -10.87 -6.51 -0.21
N THR A 83 -11.52 -5.89 -1.17
CA THR A 83 -10.87 -5.10 -2.23
C THR A 83 -11.08 -3.64 -1.95
N VAL A 84 -10.05 -2.83 -2.17
CA VAL A 84 -10.08 -1.37 -2.05
C VAL A 84 -9.76 -0.79 -3.41
N LYS A 85 -10.53 0.20 -3.85
CA LYS A 85 -10.29 0.93 -5.10
C LYS A 85 -9.93 2.38 -4.82
N PHE A 86 -8.87 2.84 -5.49
CA PHE A 86 -8.33 4.20 -5.44
C PHE A 86 -8.56 4.83 -6.81
N ASN A 87 -9.35 5.89 -6.86
CA ASN A 87 -9.57 6.65 -8.10
C ASN A 87 -8.50 7.74 -8.18
N THR A 88 -7.45 7.52 -8.99
CA THR A 88 -6.24 8.33 -8.95
C THR A 88 -5.50 8.31 -10.27
N GLN A 89 -4.95 9.47 -10.66
CA GLN A 89 -4.07 9.58 -11.83
C GLN A 89 -2.71 8.91 -11.64
N PHE A 90 -2.39 8.50 -10.41
CA PHE A 90 -1.12 7.85 -10.06
C PHE A 90 -1.21 6.32 -10.07
N ALA A 91 -2.29 5.72 -10.59
CA ALA A 91 -2.54 4.29 -10.52
C ALA A 91 -1.38 3.45 -11.09
N VAL A 92 -0.81 3.88 -12.22
CA VAL A 92 0.35 3.22 -12.84
C VAL A 92 1.58 3.25 -11.92
N TYR A 93 1.83 4.38 -11.26
CA TYR A 93 2.97 4.51 -10.36
C TYR A 93 2.76 3.76 -9.03
N MET A 94 1.54 3.72 -8.51
CA MET A 94 1.17 2.86 -7.37
C MET A 94 1.45 1.39 -7.68
N ASN A 95 1.00 0.90 -8.84
CA ASN A 95 1.24 -0.45 -9.30
C ASN A 95 2.74 -0.75 -9.43
N PHE A 96 3.51 0.17 -10.01
CA PHE A 96 4.97 0.05 -10.07
C PHE A 96 5.59 -0.11 -8.67
N CYS A 97 5.21 0.74 -7.71
CA CYS A 97 5.73 0.67 -6.34
C CYS A 97 5.41 -0.67 -5.67
N PHE A 98 4.17 -1.15 -5.79
CA PHE A 98 3.76 -2.46 -5.26
C PHE A 98 4.59 -3.59 -5.87
N SER A 99 4.74 -3.59 -7.20
CA SER A 99 5.54 -4.62 -7.90
C SER A 99 6.99 -4.66 -7.43
N ARG A 100 7.62 -3.49 -7.26
CA ARG A 100 9.00 -3.37 -6.80
C ARG A 100 9.15 -3.88 -5.38
N ILE A 101 8.27 -3.48 -4.47
CA ILE A 101 8.36 -3.89 -3.06
C ILE A 101 8.15 -5.40 -2.91
N LEU A 102 7.10 -5.96 -3.54
CA LEU A 102 6.81 -7.39 -3.45
C LEU A 102 7.91 -8.26 -4.08
N GLU A 103 8.50 -7.81 -5.19
CA GLU A 103 9.65 -8.50 -5.79
C GLU A 103 10.89 -8.50 -4.87
N GLU A 104 11.18 -7.37 -4.20
CA GLU A 104 12.28 -7.33 -3.23
C GLU A 104 11.99 -8.18 -1.98
N HIS A 105 10.73 -8.25 -1.51
CA HIS A 105 10.32 -9.19 -0.45
C HIS A 105 10.52 -10.64 -0.84
N ARG A 106 10.15 -11.02 -2.07
CA ARG A 106 10.36 -12.37 -2.61
C ARG A 106 11.85 -12.73 -2.65
N ARG A 107 12.70 -11.80 -3.08
CA ARG A 107 14.15 -12.02 -3.08
C ARG A 107 14.72 -12.15 -1.67
N HIS A 108 14.27 -11.31 -0.73
CA HIS A 108 14.69 -11.39 0.66
C HIS A 108 14.29 -12.72 1.31
N SER A 109 13.10 -13.25 1.03
CA SER A 109 12.70 -14.55 1.55
C SER A 109 13.55 -15.68 0.95
N GLU A 110 13.85 -15.65 -0.36
CA GLU A 110 14.73 -16.63 -1.03
C GLU A 110 16.17 -16.62 -0.51
N VAL A 111 16.75 -15.44 -0.25
CA VAL A 111 18.10 -15.30 0.32
C VAL A 111 18.17 -15.81 1.76
N ASN A 112 17.09 -15.68 2.53
CA ASN A 112 17.03 -16.25 3.88
C ASN A 112 16.99 -17.79 3.88
N PHE A 113 16.47 -18.43 2.82
CA PHE A 113 16.52 -19.89 2.67
C PHE A 113 17.92 -20.41 2.34
N THR A 114 18.72 -19.67 1.57
CA THR A 114 20.08 -20.10 1.22
C THR A 114 21.08 -19.91 2.35
N LYS A 115 20.83 -18.98 3.28
CA LYS A 115 21.74 -18.68 4.40
C LYS A 115 21.65 -19.65 5.59
N ASN A 116 20.70 -20.56 5.61
CA ASN A 116 20.50 -21.57 6.68
C ASN A 116 21.02 -22.97 6.29
N LYS A 117 21.98 -23.04 5.36
CA LYS A 117 22.51 -24.32 4.85
C LYS A 117 24.02 -24.50 5.00
N ASP A 118 24.67 -23.70 5.84
CA ASP A 118 26.07 -23.87 6.24
C ASP A 118 26.18 -24.07 7.75
#